data_AF-A0A2E9GH70-F1
#
_entry.id   AF-A0A2E9GH70-F1
#
_cell.length_a   1.000
_cell.length_b   1.000
_cell.length_c   1.000
_cell.angle_alpha   90.00
_cell.angle_beta   90.00
_cell.angle_gamma   90.00
#
_symmetry.space_group_name_H-M   'P 1'
#
loop_
_entity.id
_entity.type
_entity.pdbx_description
1 polymer ?
#
loop_
_entity_poly.entity_id
_entity_poly.type
_entity_poly.pdbx_seq_one_letter_code
_entity_poly.pdbx_strand_id
1 'polypeptide(L)' 'MSLLKNKFNYEELIACAKGKLAGIDFPRLPLPPMLMFDKIVNISEEGGNYNKGLAHAEYNITPDKWFFECHFENDP' A
#
# COMPACT_ATOMS: atom_id res chain seq x y z
N MET A 1 16.93 -3.07 -9.64
CA MET A 1 16.38 -4.39 -9.31
C MET A 1 14.88 -4.28 -9.48
N SER A 2 14.32 -4.79 -10.58
CA SER A 2 12.86 -4.80 -10.77
C SER A 2 12.30 -5.98 -9.99
N LEU A 3 11.27 -5.74 -9.17
CA LEU A 3 10.54 -6.82 -8.53
C LEU A 3 9.76 -7.51 -9.65
N LEU A 4 10.08 -8.78 -9.94
CA LEU A 4 9.33 -9.61 -10.91
C LEU A 4 7.85 -9.79 -10.54
N LYS A 5 7.48 -9.37 -9.33
CA LYS A 5 6.16 -9.53 -8.72
C LYS A 5 5.35 -8.23 -8.86
N ASN A 6 4.11 -8.36 -9.33
CA ASN A 6 3.18 -7.26 -9.60
C ASN A 6 1.97 -7.18 -8.66
N LYS A 7 1.91 -8.01 -7.61
CA LYS A 7 0.85 -8.00 -6.59
C LYS A 7 1.46 -8.19 -5.22
N PHE A 8 0.93 -7.56 -4.18
CA PHE A 8 1.48 -7.66 -2.83
C PHE A 8 0.34 -7.75 -1.80
N ASN A 9 0.44 -8.69 -0.87
CA ASN A 9 -0.51 -8.82 0.24
C ASN A 9 -0.07 -7.96 1.45
N TYR A 10 -0.92 -7.85 2.48
CA TYR A 10 -0.65 -7.02 3.65
C TYR A 10 0.68 -7.35 4.36
N GLU A 11 1.00 -8.63 4.53
CA GLU A 11 2.26 -9.05 5.18
C GLU A 11 3.49 -8.58 4.40
N GLU A 12 3.42 -8.59 3.07
CA GLU A 12 4.47 -8.11 2.19
C GLU A 12 4.60 -6.59 2.22
N LEU A 13 3.49 -5.87 2.35
CA LEU A 13 3.50 -4.42 2.55
C LEU A 13 4.14 -4.06 3.90
N ILE A 14 3.86 -4.82 4.96
CA ILE A 14 4.53 -4.67 6.26
C ILE A 14 6.01 -5.01 6.16
N ALA A 15 6.38 -6.05 5.39
CA ALA A 15 7.78 -6.36 5.13
C ALA A 15 8.48 -5.19 4.40
N CYS A 16 7.82 -4.56 3.43
CA CYS A 16 8.30 -3.36 2.75
C CYS A 16 8.51 -2.20 3.73
N ALA A 17 7.51 -1.91 4.56
CA ALA A 17 7.58 -0.86 5.57
C ALA A 17 8.72 -1.08 6.60
N LYS A 18 9.02 -2.35 6.91
CA LYS A 18 10.14 -2.75 7.78
C LYS A 18 11.50 -2.83 7.07
N GLY A 19 11.58 -2.51 5.77
CA GLY A 19 12.81 -2.60 4.98
C GLY A 19 13.29 -4.03 4.70
N LYS A 20 12.36 -5.01 4.76
CA LYS A 20 12.65 -6.45 4.59
C LYS A 20 12.27 -6.99 3.22
N LEU A 21 11.62 -6.20 2.36
CA LEU A 21 11.13 -6.67 1.07
C LEU A 21 12.23 -6.79 0.01
N ALA A 22 13.10 -5.78 -0.13
CA ALA A 22 14.08 -5.72 -1.23
C ALA A 22 15.43 -5.09 -0.84
N GLY A 23 15.76 -5.11 0.45
CA GLY A 23 17.05 -4.62 0.99
C GLY A 23 16.97 -3.25 1.65
N ILE A 24 18.08 -2.84 2.27
CA ILE A 24 18.15 -1.65 3.15
C ILE A 24 17.97 -0.32 2.40
N ASP A 25 18.41 -0.25 1.14
CA ASP A 25 18.32 0.95 0.30
C ASP A 25 17.00 1.04 -0.49
N PHE A 26 16.13 0.03 -0.38
CA PHE A 26 14.85 0.03 -1.07
C PHE A 26 13.86 0.98 -0.36
N PRO A 27 13.07 1.79 -1.12
CA PRO A 27 12.07 2.66 -0.52
C PRO A 27 11.11 1.89 0.39
N ARG A 28 10.80 2.48 1.54
CA ARG A 28 9.89 1.88 2.52
C ARG A 28 8.53 2.52 2.43
N LEU A 29 7.50 1.69 2.57
CA LEU A 29 6.16 2.16 2.86
C LEU A 29 6.08 2.70 4.31
N PRO A 30 5.10 3.56 4.60
CA PRO A 30 4.75 3.87 5.98
C PRO A 30 4.33 2.61 6.74
N LEU A 31 4.59 2.57 8.05
CA LEU A 31 3.99 1.60 8.95
C LEU A 31 2.57 2.05 9.35
N PRO A 32 1.68 1.13 9.75
CA PRO A 32 0.45 1.49 10.45
C PRO A 32 0.74 2.42 11.65
N PRO A 33 -0.14 3.39 11.93
CA PRO A 33 -1.46 3.61 11.34
C PRO A 33 -1.44 4.35 9.98
N MET A 34 -0.27 4.72 9.46
CA MET A 34 -0.13 5.50 8.22
C MET A 34 -0.04 4.66 6.94
N LEU A 35 -0.08 3.32 7.05
CA LEU A 35 -0.24 2.44 5.89
C LEU A 35 -1.71 2.44 5.45
N MET A 36 -2.00 3.02 4.29
CA MET A 36 -3.37 3.34 3.82
C MET A 36 -3.87 2.43 2.69
N PHE A 37 -3.33 1.22 2.58
CA PHE A 37 -3.84 0.18 1.69
C PHE A 37 -3.44 -1.20 2.22
N ASP A 38 -4.29 -2.18 1.98
CA ASP A 38 -4.13 -3.55 2.51
C ASP A 38 -3.46 -4.48 1.49
N LYS A 39 -3.55 -4.15 0.20
CA LYS A 39 -2.93 -4.93 -0.88
C LYS A 39 -2.70 -4.09 -2.12
N ILE A 40 -1.67 -4.47 -2.89
CA ILE A 40 -1.49 -4.03 -4.28
C ILE A 40 -1.99 -5.17 -5.16
N VAL A 41 -3.06 -4.93 -5.92
CA VAL A 41 -3.68 -5.96 -6.79
C VAL A 41 -3.06 -6.01 -8.19
N ASN A 42 -2.42 -4.92 -8.63
CA ASN A 42 -1.62 -4.88 -9.84
C ASN A 42 -0.64 -3.68 -9.82
N ILE A 43 0.61 -3.90 -10.23
CA ILE A 43 1.56 -2.84 -10.56
C ILE A 43 2.33 -3.25 -11.82
N SER A 44 2.37 -2.37 -12.83
CA SER A 44 2.92 -2.67 -14.14
C SER A 44 3.72 -1.47 -14.67
N GLU A 45 4.81 -1.75 -15.39
CA GLU A 45 5.58 -0.74 -16.15
C GLU A 45 4.86 -0.32 -17.44
N GLU A 46 3.87 -1.10 -17.89
CA GLU A 46 3.04 -0.85 -19.07
C GLU A 46 1.55 -0.60 -18.71
N GLY A 47 0.80 0.01 -19.63
CA GLY A 47 -0.62 0.32 -19.45
C GLY A 47 -0.89 1.67 -18.75
N GLY A 48 -2.09 1.80 -18.20
CA GLY A 48 -2.60 3.09 -17.70
C GLY A 48 -2.97 4.05 -18.84
N ASN A 49 -3.47 5.24 -18.49
CA ASN A 49 -4.03 6.20 -19.46
C ASN A 49 -3.02 6.70 -20.51
N TYR A 50 -1.72 6.56 -20.24
CA TYR A 50 -0.63 7.04 -21.10
C TYR A 50 0.34 5.95 -21.53
N ASN A 51 0.01 4.68 -21.27
CA ASN A 51 0.86 3.52 -21.55
C ASN A 51 2.29 3.64 -20.96
N LYS A 52 2.40 4.19 -19.74
CA LYS A 52 3.68 4.40 -19.01
C LYS A 52 3.68 3.73 -17.63
N GLY A 53 2.79 2.77 -17.44
CA GLY A 53 2.64 2.02 -16.21
C GLY A 53 1.40 2.42 -15.41
N LEU A 54 1.08 1.56 -14.45
CA LEU A 54 -0.07 1.71 -13.55
C LEU A 54 0.20 1.03 -12.21
N ALA A 55 -0.50 1.49 -11.17
CA ALA A 55 -0.58 0.82 -9.89
C ALA A 55 -2.03 0.85 -9.40
N HIS A 56 -2.53 -0.30 -8.94
CA HIS A 56 -3.85 -0.46 -8.36
C HIS A 56 -3.70 -1.14 -7.00
N ALA A 57 -4.14 -0.46 -5.95
CA ALA A 57 -4.17 -0.93 -4.57
C ALA A 57 -5.58 -0.81 -4.01
N GLU A 58 -5.88 -1.61 -2.99
CA GLU A 58 -7.17 -1.64 -2.31
C GLU A 58 -6.98 -1.43 -0.80
N TYR A 59 -7.91 -0.72 -0.19
CA TYR A 59 -7.98 -0.50 1.26
C TYR A 59 -9.36 -0.90 1.76
N ASN A 60 -9.44 -1.85 2.68
CA ASN A 60 -10.72 -2.25 3.24
C ASN A 60 -11.15 -1.21 4.27
N ILE A 61 -12.30 -0.58 4.05
CA ILE A 61 -12.90 0.37 4.98
C ILE A 61 -13.77 -0.41 5.96
N THR A 62 -13.51 -0.20 7.26
CA THR A 62 -14.27 -0.79 8.36
C THR A 62 -14.49 0.30 9.42
N PRO A 63 -15.58 0.25 10.21
CA PRO A 63 -15.86 1.30 11.21
C PRO A 63 -14.78 1.48 12.28
N ASP A 64 -13.91 0.48 12.48
CA ASP A 64 -12.79 0.48 13.45
C ASP A 64 -11.50 1.14 12.92
N LYS A 65 -11.49 1.76 11.74
CA LYS A 65 -10.31 2.51 11.29
C LYS A 65 -10.03 3.69 12.22
N TRP A 66 -8.77 3.79 12.65
CA TRP A 66 -8.30 4.76 13.65
C TRP A 66 -8.72 6.21 13.38
N PHE A 67 -8.84 6.60 12.10
CA PHE A 67 -9.17 7.98 11.73
C PHE A 67 -10.63 8.33 11.98
N PHE A 68 -11.55 7.36 11.97
CA PHE A 68 -12.97 7.62 12.24
C PHE A 68 -13.22 8.08 13.68
N GLU A 69 -12.43 7.62 14.65
CA GLU A 69 -12.57 8.05 16.05
C GLU A 69 -12.19 9.53 16.26
N CYS A 70 -11.47 10.15 15.32
CA CYS A 70 -10.89 11.48 15.50
C CYS A 70 -11.23 12.50 14.39
N HIS A 71 -11.98 12.10 13.37
CA HIS A 71 -12.21 12.93 12.18
C HIS A 71 -13.58 12.69 11.55
N PHE A 72 -14.68 13.18 12.13
CA PHE A 72 -14.79 14.02 13.32
C PHE A 72 -15.62 13.33 14.42
N GLU A 73 -15.60 13.88 15.64
CA GLU A 73 -16.42 13.35 16.72
C GLU A 73 -17.92 13.40 16.34
N ASN A 74 -18.59 12.25 16.37
CA ASN A 74 -19.99 12.05 15.94
C ASN A 74 -20.27 12.28 14.44
N ASP A 75 -19.24 12.48 13.61
CA ASP A 75 -19.33 12.59 12.15
C ASP A 75 -18.07 11.95 11.49
N PRO A 76 -17.89 10.63 11.65
CA PRO A 76 -16.76 9.89 11.09
C PRO A 76 -16.79 9.75 9.56
#